data_AF-A0A183I1X2-F1
#
_entry.id   AF-A0A183I1X2-F1
#
_cell.length_a   1.000
_cell.length_b   1.000
_cell.length_c   1.000
_cell.angle_alpha   90.00
_cell.angle_beta   90.00
_cell.angle_gamma   90.00
#
_symmetry.space_group_name_H-M   'P 1'
#
loop_
_entity.id
_entity.type
_entity.pdbx_description
1 polymer ?
#
loop_
_entity_poly.entity_id
_entity_poly.type
_entity_poly.pdbx_seq_one_letter_code
_entity_poly.pdbx_strand_id
1 'polypeptide(L)'
;MHLSVNQMEQTITLNGHIYMWSRIEIYPTFSIKIGCKFDYSAYPIDTQICALGIYTTDRMSQVQLSVYYNMQPTVLLGWGSQSNKKHISDWMIESVTMNVSYFNGGNYKTEKPTDIEELDVTWSILYTWLTLHRNASSFTLTLLLPALISYMFIIFSFFLPSPDSAIYILLANLFFIGVFLEDLTIMIPPAIGKLPKIVWFIGINLVLTMVAIFLHLWLRYLLKREDHVTRWYLHVLHVKRIIPKRWRTTLLDNIPSNSGIEENATNTGLQ
;
A
#
# COMPACT_ATOMS: atom_id res chain seq x y z
N MET A 1 19.34 13.16 16.79
CA MET A 1 19.20 13.82 18.10
C MET A 1 20.58 13.82 18.73
N HIS A 2 21.12 14.98 19.11
CA HIS A 2 22.49 15.11 19.61
C HIS A 2 22.45 15.64 21.05
N LEU A 3 22.97 14.87 21.99
CA LEU A 3 23.18 15.26 23.39
C LEU A 3 24.51 14.63 23.80
N SER A 4 25.41 15.46 24.32
CA SER A 4 26.78 15.09 24.70
C SER A 4 27.03 15.55 26.12
N VAL A 5 27.54 14.66 26.99
CA VAL A 5 28.11 15.02 28.29
C VAL A 5 29.35 14.18 28.55
N ASN A 6 30.37 14.86 29.08
CA ASN A 6 31.76 14.44 29.25
C ASN A 6 31.94 13.49 30.46
N GLN A 7 32.82 12.49 30.33
CA GLN A 7 33.02 11.43 31.31
C GLN A 7 34.50 11.42 31.74
N MET A 8 34.83 12.05 32.87
CA MET A 8 36.12 11.86 33.54
C MET A 8 35.94 11.72 35.06
N GLU A 9 36.43 10.57 35.53
CA GLU A 9 36.71 10.13 36.91
C GLU A 9 35.55 9.72 37.83
N GLN A 10 35.58 8.45 38.25
CA GLN A 10 35.01 7.98 39.51
C GLN A 10 36.01 7.03 40.18
N THR A 11 36.50 7.40 41.36
CA THR A 11 37.27 6.54 42.27
C THR A 11 36.48 6.39 43.56
N ILE A 12 36.32 5.14 44.04
CA ILE A 12 35.65 4.85 45.31
C ILE A 12 36.62 4.06 46.18
N THR A 13 36.93 4.57 47.39
CA THR A 13 37.62 3.85 48.46
C THR A 13 36.63 3.51 49.57
N LEU A 14 36.71 2.29 50.11
CA LEU A 14 35.80 1.82 51.16
C LEU A 14 36.58 0.97 52.19
N ASN A 15 36.56 1.43 53.44
CA ASN A 15 37.02 0.68 54.61
C ASN A 15 35.81 0.47 55.55
N GLY A 16 35.38 -0.79 55.68
CA GLY A 16 34.36 -1.21 56.64
C GLY A 16 33.74 -2.55 56.26
N HIS A 17 33.62 -3.47 57.23
CA HIS A 17 32.86 -4.72 57.05
C HIS A 17 31.37 -4.38 56.95
N ILE A 18 30.87 -4.31 55.72
CA ILE A 18 29.49 -4.06 55.35
C ILE A 18 29.13 -5.16 54.35
N TYR A 19 27.98 -5.81 54.50
CA TYR A 19 27.37 -6.56 53.40
C TYR A 19 26.96 -5.54 52.32
N MET A 20 27.92 -5.04 51.56
CA MET A 20 27.68 -4.14 50.44
C MET A 20 27.06 -4.95 49.33
N TRP A 21 25.78 -4.71 49.06
CA TRP A 21 25.26 -4.96 47.74
C TRP A 21 25.83 -3.88 46.82
N SER A 22 26.86 -4.23 46.06
CA SER A 22 27.46 -3.38 45.03
C SER A 22 26.54 -3.31 43.81
N ARG A 23 25.42 -2.59 43.96
CA ARG A 23 24.52 -2.30 42.85
C ARG A 23 25.01 -1.08 42.08
N ILE A 24 25.26 -1.26 40.79
CA ILE A 24 25.65 -0.20 39.87
C ILE A 24 24.47 0.07 38.93
N GLU A 25 23.99 1.30 38.90
CA GLU A 25 22.97 1.77 37.95
C GLU A 25 23.61 2.75 36.97
N ILE A 26 23.41 2.51 35.68
CA ILE A 26 23.97 3.36 34.61
C ILE A 26 22.81 3.79 33.71
N TYR A 27 22.72 5.09 33.43
CA TYR A 27 21.69 5.69 32.58
C TYR A 27 22.33 6.36 31.36
N PRO A 28 22.90 5.59 30.42
CA PRO A 28 23.58 6.16 29.26
C PRO A 28 22.57 6.68 28.24
N THR A 29 22.94 7.73 27.51
CA THR A 29 22.19 8.24 26.36
C THR A 29 22.83 7.77 25.07
N PHE A 30 22.04 7.17 24.18
CA PHE A 30 22.53 6.65 22.89
C PHE A 30 21.63 7.09 21.73
N SER A 31 22.23 7.19 20.54
CA SER A 31 21.50 7.41 19.29
C SER A 31 21.74 6.20 18.38
N ILE A 32 20.78 5.28 18.34
CA ILE A 32 20.90 4.02 17.60
C ILE A 32 20.07 4.09 16.31
N LYS A 33 20.64 3.57 15.22
CA LYS A 33 19.91 3.26 13.99
C LYS A 33 19.74 1.75 13.91
N ILE A 34 18.49 1.29 13.79
CA ILE A 34 18.18 -0.13 13.68
C ILE A 34 17.73 -0.47 12.26
N GLY A 35 18.18 -1.61 11.75
CA GLY A 35 17.62 -2.21 10.55
C GLY A 35 16.30 -2.88 10.90
N CYS A 36 15.25 -2.61 10.11
CA CYS A 36 13.95 -3.23 10.30
C CYS A 36 13.35 -3.57 8.94
N LYS A 37 12.78 -4.77 8.84
CA LYS A 37 12.12 -5.24 7.63
C LYS A 37 10.66 -4.80 7.67
N PHE A 38 10.29 -3.84 6.83
CA PHE A 38 8.92 -3.35 6.77
C PHE A 38 8.09 -4.21 5.81
N ASP A 39 6.85 -4.49 6.20
CA ASP A 39 5.84 -5.12 5.36
C ASP A 39 4.79 -4.07 4.95
N TYR A 40 4.78 -3.71 3.67
CA TYR A 40 3.86 -2.70 3.11
C TYR A 40 2.62 -3.33 2.46
N SER A 41 2.36 -4.61 2.65
CA SER A 41 1.22 -5.30 2.04
C SER A 41 -0.15 -4.66 2.37
N ALA A 42 -0.27 -4.09 3.57
CA ALA A 42 -1.46 -3.38 4.06
C ALA A 42 -1.37 -1.84 3.95
N TYR A 43 -0.36 -1.30 3.25
CA TYR A 43 -0.19 0.15 3.11
C TYR A 43 -1.46 0.81 2.57
N PRO A 44 -1.92 1.93 3.17
CA PRO A 44 -1.22 2.78 4.16
C PRO A 44 -1.57 2.49 5.63
N ILE A 45 -2.42 1.49 5.88
CA ILE A 45 -2.88 1.10 7.22
C ILE A 45 -2.02 -0.09 7.65
N ASP A 46 -0.72 0.14 7.68
CA ASP A 46 0.30 -0.86 8.01
C ASP A 46 0.77 -0.73 9.46
N THR A 47 1.06 -1.88 10.07
CA THR A 47 1.76 -2.00 11.33
C THR A 47 3.12 -2.63 11.10
N GLN A 48 4.15 -2.06 11.72
CA GLN A 48 5.53 -2.50 11.59
C GLN A 48 6.04 -2.94 12.95
N ILE A 49 6.72 -4.08 12.98
CA ILE A 49 7.32 -4.64 14.18
C ILE A 49 8.82 -4.66 13.99
N CYS A 50 9.53 -3.88 14.81
CA CYS A 50 10.97 -3.76 14.74
C CYS A 50 11.62 -4.25 16.03
N ALA A 51 12.74 -4.96 15.92
CA ALA A 51 13.49 -5.42 17.08
C ALA A 51 14.82 -4.66 17.19
N LEU A 52 15.11 -4.16 18.39
CA LEU A 52 16.45 -3.79 18.82
C LEU A 52 17.02 -4.97 19.62
N GLY A 53 18.07 -5.61 19.13
CA GLY A 53 18.80 -6.65 19.86
C GLY A 53 20.03 -6.08 20.55
N ILE A 54 20.11 -6.25 21.87
CA ILE A 54 21.28 -5.93 22.69
C ILE A 54 21.87 -7.26 23.15
N TYR A 55 23.16 -7.45 22.92
CA TYR A 55 23.89 -8.64 23.34
C TYR A 55 25.26 -8.25 23.90
N THR A 56 25.83 -9.13 24.70
CA THR A 56 27.23 -9.04 25.13
C THR A 56 28.08 -10.03 24.34
N THR A 57 29.36 -9.71 24.14
CA THR A 57 30.34 -10.64 23.58
C THR A 57 30.65 -11.80 24.51
N ASP A 58 30.45 -11.59 25.82
CA ASP A 58 30.74 -12.56 26.86
C ASP A 58 29.70 -13.68 26.89
N ARG A 59 30.13 -14.86 27.35
CA ARG A 59 29.27 -16.04 27.50
C ARG A 59 28.34 -15.89 28.69
N MET A 60 27.24 -16.63 28.68
CA MET A 60 26.31 -16.65 29.81
C MET A 60 26.89 -17.21 31.11
N SER A 61 27.98 -17.98 31.05
CA SER A 61 28.72 -18.37 32.25
C SER A 61 29.36 -17.20 32.99
N GLN A 62 29.58 -16.06 32.31
CA GLN A 62 30.17 -14.85 32.88
C GLN A 62 29.12 -13.75 33.05
N VAL A 63 28.37 -13.44 31.98
CA VAL A 63 27.42 -12.32 31.95
C VAL A 63 26.06 -12.80 31.44
N GLN A 64 25.03 -12.59 32.23
CA GLN A 64 23.65 -12.94 31.88
C GLN A 64 22.79 -11.70 31.81
N LEU A 65 22.24 -11.41 30.63
CA LEU A 65 21.25 -10.36 30.46
C LEU A 65 19.89 -10.85 30.96
N SER A 66 19.20 -9.98 31.70
CA SER A 66 17.85 -10.23 32.21
C SER A 66 17.03 -8.94 32.20
N VAL A 67 15.72 -9.05 31.99
CA VAL A 67 14.81 -7.91 32.14
C VAL A 67 14.69 -7.56 33.63
N TYR A 68 15.05 -6.34 33.98
CA TYR A 68 15.03 -5.85 35.36
C TYR A 68 13.59 -5.84 35.92
N TYR A 69 13.31 -6.68 36.92
CA TYR A 69 12.01 -6.82 37.62
C TYR A 69 10.77 -6.89 36.73
N ASN A 70 10.91 -7.43 35.51
CA ASN A 70 9.81 -7.48 34.54
C ASN A 70 9.17 -6.10 34.29
N MET A 71 9.96 -5.01 34.45
CA MET A 71 9.51 -3.66 34.16
C MET A 71 9.26 -3.52 32.67
N GLN A 72 8.09 -2.98 32.32
CA GLN A 72 7.79 -2.68 30.93
C GLN A 72 8.66 -1.52 30.44
N PRO A 73 9.23 -1.60 29.23
CA PRO A 73 9.98 -0.50 28.66
C PRO A 73 9.06 0.72 28.49
N THR A 74 9.53 1.88 28.94
CA THR A 74 8.83 3.15 28.74
C THR A 74 9.51 3.94 27.64
N VAL A 75 8.73 4.46 26.68
CA VAL A 75 9.22 5.42 25.69
C VAL A 75 8.72 6.80 26.06
N LEU A 76 9.65 7.72 26.31
CA LEU A 76 9.34 9.11 26.58
C LEU A 76 9.62 9.94 25.31
N LEU A 77 8.56 10.39 24.63
CA LEU A 77 8.67 11.22 23.42
C LEU A 77 8.55 12.72 23.68
N GLY A 78 8.12 13.09 24.89
CA GLY A 78 7.89 14.47 25.29
C GLY A 78 8.10 14.63 26.79
N TRP A 79 8.32 15.88 27.21
CA TRP A 79 8.55 16.24 28.60
C TRP A 79 7.32 16.98 29.16
N GLY A 80 7.11 16.88 30.48
CA GLY A 80 6.03 17.59 31.18
C GLY A 80 4.64 17.24 30.65
N SER A 81 3.92 18.25 30.13
CA SER A 81 2.56 18.10 29.59
C SER A 81 2.47 17.23 28.33
N GLN A 82 3.60 16.93 27.69
CA GLN A 82 3.68 16.05 26.51
C GLN A 82 4.12 14.62 26.86
N SER A 83 4.09 14.22 28.13
CA SER A 83 4.44 12.85 28.57
C SER A 83 3.62 11.76 27.87
N ASN A 84 2.39 12.08 27.47
CA ASN A 84 1.48 11.17 26.74
C ASN A 84 1.65 11.20 25.22
N LYS A 85 2.68 11.87 24.69
CA LYS A 85 2.92 11.91 23.25
C LYS A 85 3.28 10.52 22.74
N LYS A 86 2.48 10.01 21.80
CA LYS A 86 2.70 8.71 21.12
C LYS A 86 3.08 8.83 19.64
N HIS A 87 2.90 10.02 19.07
CA HIS A 87 3.13 10.27 17.65
C HIS A 87 4.53 10.81 17.36
N ILE A 88 5.16 10.27 16.32
CA ILE A 88 6.41 10.72 15.72
C ILE A 88 6.17 10.81 14.21
N SER A 89 6.00 12.03 13.70
CA SER A 89 5.66 12.25 12.28
C SER A 89 4.44 11.42 11.88
N ASP A 90 4.57 10.54 10.88
CA ASP A 90 3.49 9.71 10.33
C ASP A 90 3.37 8.37 11.06
N TRP A 91 4.02 8.21 12.21
CA TRP A 91 4.01 6.97 12.97
C TRP A 91 3.48 7.19 14.39
N MET A 92 2.76 6.21 14.88
CA MET A 92 2.34 6.10 16.27
C MET A 92 3.04 4.90 16.89
N ILE A 93 3.66 5.08 18.05
CA ILE A 93 4.15 3.96 18.85
C ILE A 93 2.97 3.33 19.55
N GLU A 94 2.65 2.09 19.19
CA GLU A 94 1.54 1.34 19.77
C GLU A 94 1.97 0.65 21.06
N SER A 95 3.08 -0.09 21.00
CA SER A 95 3.61 -0.81 22.15
C SER A 95 5.11 -0.99 22.05
N VAL A 96 5.75 -1.10 23.22
CA VAL A 96 7.14 -1.53 23.35
C VAL A 96 7.18 -2.68 24.34
N THR A 97 7.83 -3.78 23.95
CA THR A 97 7.97 -4.96 24.80
C THR A 97 9.43 -5.39 24.84
N MET A 98 9.84 -6.03 25.93
CA MET A 98 11.18 -6.58 26.08
C MET A 98 11.09 -8.08 26.34
N ASN A 99 11.95 -8.85 25.69
CA ASN A 99 12.13 -10.27 26.01
C ASN A 99 13.61 -10.65 25.88
N VAL A 100 13.97 -11.75 26.53
CA VAL A 100 15.32 -12.32 26.43
C VAL A 100 15.23 -13.60 25.60
N SER A 101 16.23 -13.80 24.75
CA SER A 101 16.44 -15.04 24.04
C SER A 101 17.88 -15.51 24.23
N TYR A 102 18.12 -16.77 23.93
CA TYR A 102 19.38 -17.45 24.17
C TYR A 102 19.89 -18.05 22.87
N PHE A 103 21.06 -17.61 22.44
CA PHE A 103 21.65 -18.01 21.17
C PHE A 103 22.76 -19.04 21.39
N ASN A 104 22.66 -20.18 20.70
CA ASN A 104 23.66 -21.24 20.72
C ASN A 104 23.77 -21.89 19.33
N GLY A 105 24.98 -21.93 18.77
CA GLY A 105 25.28 -22.70 17.55
C GLY A 105 24.44 -22.36 16.32
N GLY A 106 23.93 -21.13 16.20
CA GLY A 106 23.08 -20.70 15.09
C GLY A 106 21.57 -20.71 15.39
N ASN A 107 21.15 -21.31 16.51
CA ASN A 107 19.76 -21.41 16.91
C ASN A 107 19.44 -20.49 18.10
N TYR A 108 18.19 -20.01 18.13
CA TYR A 108 17.65 -19.19 19.21
C TYR A 108 16.67 -20.02 20.03
N LYS A 109 16.82 -19.96 21.37
CA LYS A 109 15.92 -20.55 22.35
C LYS A 109 15.28 -19.46 23.19
N THR A 110 14.00 -19.62 23.55
CA THR A 110 13.29 -18.71 24.46
C THR A 110 13.50 -19.10 25.92
N GLU A 111 13.76 -20.39 26.18
CA GLU A 111 13.99 -20.92 27.52
C GLU A 111 15.45 -20.77 27.93
N LYS A 112 15.66 -20.40 29.19
CA LYS A 112 16.99 -20.20 29.76
C LYS A 112 17.69 -21.55 29.93
N PRO A 113 18.92 -21.72 29.41
CA PRO A 113 19.68 -22.93 29.67
C PRO A 113 19.99 -23.06 31.16
N THR A 114 19.84 -24.27 31.70
CA THR A 114 20.11 -24.59 33.11
C THR A 114 21.48 -25.24 33.31
N ASP A 115 21.99 -25.91 32.29
CA ASP A 115 23.22 -26.70 32.38
C ASP A 115 24.45 -25.82 32.22
N ILE A 116 25.47 -26.08 33.05
CA ILE A 116 26.71 -25.29 33.10
C ILE A 116 27.46 -25.35 31.76
N GLU A 117 27.52 -26.52 31.14
CA GLU A 117 28.15 -26.71 29.84
C GLU A 117 27.42 -25.95 28.73
N GLU A 118 26.08 -25.86 28.80
CA GLU A 118 25.29 -25.11 27.84
C GLU A 118 25.46 -23.59 28.04
N LEU A 119 25.61 -23.14 29.29
CA LEU A 119 25.88 -21.74 29.64
C LEU A 119 27.23 -21.23 29.07
N ASP A 120 28.24 -22.10 28.98
CA ASP A 120 29.55 -21.75 28.42
C ASP A 120 29.54 -21.54 26.91
N VAL A 121 28.57 -22.13 26.19
CA VAL A 121 28.44 -22.03 24.74
C VAL A 121 27.29 -21.12 24.29
N THR A 122 26.53 -20.56 25.23
CA THR A 122 25.34 -19.74 24.94
C THR A 122 25.58 -18.26 25.21
N TRP A 123 24.93 -17.40 24.42
CA TRP A 123 24.85 -15.95 24.64
C TRP A 123 23.42 -15.53 24.95
N SER A 124 23.26 -14.61 25.90
CA SER A 124 21.96 -13.96 26.14
C SER A 124 21.79 -12.74 25.26
N ILE A 125 20.64 -12.62 24.62
CA ILE A 125 20.27 -11.50 23.75
C ILE A 125 18.98 -10.90 24.29
N LEU A 126 19.03 -9.62 24.64
CA LEU A 126 17.89 -8.83 25.07
C LEU A 126 17.28 -8.14 23.85
N TYR A 127 16.05 -8.50 23.52
CA TYR A 127 15.30 -7.85 22.45
C TYR A 127 14.32 -6.83 23.04
N THR A 128 14.30 -5.66 22.43
CA THR A 128 13.25 -4.66 22.60
C THR A 128 12.47 -4.57 21.31
N TRP A 129 11.21 -5.02 21.35
CA TRP A 129 10.29 -4.96 20.23
C TRP A 129 9.52 -3.66 20.27
N LEU A 130 9.47 -2.99 19.12
CA LEU A 130 8.78 -1.74 18.89
C LEU A 130 7.68 -1.99 17.86
N THR A 131 6.43 -1.83 18.27
CA THR A 131 5.28 -1.90 17.38
C THR A 131 4.87 -0.49 16.98
N LEU A 132 4.95 -0.23 15.67
CA LEU A 132 4.65 1.06 15.06
C LEU A 132 3.39 0.92 14.20
N HIS A 133 2.47 1.87 14.35
CA HIS A 133 1.30 1.98 13.49
C HIS A 133 1.41 3.24 12.62
N ARG A 134 1.20 3.11 11.31
CA ARG A 134 1.23 4.28 10.42
C ARG A 134 -0.02 5.13 10.62
N ASN A 135 0.18 6.42 10.80
CA ASN A 135 -0.86 7.44 10.76
C ASN A 135 -0.78 8.24 9.46
N ALA A 136 -1.44 7.75 8.41
CA ALA A 136 -1.47 8.39 7.09
C ALA A 136 -2.83 9.06 6.82
N SER A 137 -3.17 10.09 7.61
CA SER A 137 -4.47 10.76 7.53
C SER A 137 -4.76 11.41 6.17
N SER A 138 -3.74 11.91 5.48
CA SER A 138 -3.85 12.55 4.17
C SER A 138 -3.97 11.58 3.01
N PHE A 139 -3.59 10.30 3.19
CA PHE A 139 -3.53 9.31 2.11
C PHE A 139 -4.86 9.15 1.38
N THR A 140 -5.97 9.15 2.12
CA THR A 140 -7.31 8.99 1.52
C THR A 140 -7.59 10.10 0.51
N LEU A 141 -7.19 11.34 0.83
CA LEU A 141 -7.42 12.49 -0.04
C LEU A 141 -6.39 12.58 -1.16
N THR A 142 -5.13 12.24 -0.89
CA THR A 142 -4.05 12.40 -1.86
C THR A 142 -3.94 11.26 -2.86
N LEU A 143 -4.38 10.04 -2.49
CA LEU A 143 -4.16 8.86 -3.32
C LEU A 143 -5.45 8.11 -3.66
N LEU A 144 -6.32 7.85 -2.68
CA LEU A 144 -7.56 7.12 -2.95
C LEU A 144 -8.54 7.96 -3.80
N LEU A 145 -8.69 9.25 -3.47
CA LEU A 145 -9.62 10.14 -4.16
C LEU A 145 -9.28 10.30 -5.67
N PRO A 146 -8.05 10.61 -6.09
CA PRO A 146 -7.70 10.65 -7.52
C PRO A 146 -7.95 9.32 -8.23
N ALA A 147 -7.64 8.19 -7.59
CA ALA A 147 -7.88 6.87 -8.17
C ALA A 147 -9.39 6.59 -8.36
N LEU A 148 -10.23 7.01 -7.41
CA LEU A 148 -11.70 6.92 -7.54
C LEU A 148 -12.23 7.84 -8.64
N ILE A 149 -11.77 9.10 -8.73
CA ILE A 149 -12.15 10.03 -9.79
C ILE A 149 -11.80 9.44 -11.16
N SER A 150 -10.59 8.88 -11.28
CA SER A 150 -10.14 8.22 -12.49
C SER A 150 -11.02 7.03 -12.88
N TYR A 151 -11.40 6.20 -11.91
CA TYR A 151 -12.34 5.10 -12.14
C TYR A 151 -13.72 5.60 -12.62
N MET A 152 -14.19 6.73 -12.08
CA MET A 152 -15.43 7.37 -12.55
C MET A 152 -15.33 7.85 -14.00
N PHE A 153 -14.18 8.38 -14.45
CA PHE A 153 -14.00 8.74 -15.86
C PHE A 153 -14.11 7.52 -16.79
N ILE A 154 -13.63 6.35 -16.38
CA ILE A 154 -13.81 5.11 -17.15
C ILE A 154 -15.30 4.79 -17.31
N ILE A 155 -16.06 4.81 -16.22
CA ILE A 155 -17.50 4.53 -16.24
C ILE A 155 -18.23 5.56 -17.11
N PHE A 156 -17.97 6.85 -16.92
CA PHE A 156 -18.63 7.92 -17.67
C PHE A 156 -18.29 7.93 -19.15
N SER A 157 -17.14 7.38 -19.56
CA SER A 157 -16.79 7.24 -20.98
C SER A 157 -17.81 6.40 -21.76
N PHE A 158 -18.43 5.39 -21.14
CA PHE A 158 -19.42 4.54 -21.79
C PHE A 158 -20.82 5.18 -21.86
N PHE A 159 -21.06 6.25 -21.10
CA PHE A 159 -22.30 7.01 -21.17
C PHE A 159 -22.23 8.16 -22.20
N LEU A 160 -21.06 8.43 -22.77
CA LEU A 160 -20.91 9.48 -23.77
C LEU A 160 -21.55 9.10 -25.11
N PRO A 161 -22.21 10.05 -25.78
CA PRO A 161 -22.91 9.80 -27.03
C PRO A 161 -22.00 9.77 -28.26
N SER A 162 -20.70 10.09 -28.15
CA SER A 162 -19.78 9.98 -29.29
C SER A 162 -18.52 9.22 -28.87
N PRO A 163 -18.08 8.22 -29.66
CA PRO A 163 -16.89 7.45 -29.33
C PRO A 163 -15.63 8.32 -29.38
N ASP A 164 -15.59 9.34 -30.24
CA ASP A 164 -14.46 10.27 -30.33
C ASP A 164 -14.27 11.04 -29.00
N SER A 165 -15.34 11.56 -28.39
CA SER A 165 -15.24 12.26 -27.10
C SER A 165 -14.82 11.31 -25.97
N ALA A 166 -15.33 10.08 -25.97
CA ALA A 166 -14.95 9.05 -24.99
C ALA A 166 -13.46 8.71 -25.07
N ILE A 167 -12.90 8.59 -26.27
CA ILE A 167 -11.46 8.36 -26.49
C ILE A 167 -10.63 9.51 -25.90
N TYR A 168 -11.00 10.78 -26.15
CA TYR A 168 -10.27 11.93 -25.62
C TYR A 168 -10.28 11.97 -24.08
N ILE A 169 -11.43 11.70 -23.45
CA ILE A 169 -11.50 11.63 -21.98
C ILE A 169 -10.65 10.49 -21.43
N LEU A 170 -10.68 9.31 -22.05
CA LEU A 170 -9.89 8.17 -21.59
C LEU A 170 -8.39 8.37 -21.79
N LEU A 171 -7.97 9.06 -22.86
CA LEU A 171 -6.57 9.46 -23.04
C LEU A 171 -6.12 10.48 -21.98
N ALA A 172 -6.97 11.46 -21.65
CA ALA A 172 -6.70 12.39 -20.55
C ALA A 172 -6.64 11.65 -19.20
N ASN A 173 -7.52 10.68 -18.97
CA ASN A 173 -7.51 9.84 -17.78
C ASN A 173 -6.23 8.98 -17.70
N LEU A 174 -5.76 8.44 -18.83
CA LEU A 174 -4.51 7.69 -18.88
C LEU A 174 -3.31 8.57 -18.48
N PHE A 175 -3.25 9.81 -18.99
CA PHE A 175 -2.22 10.76 -18.58
C PHE A 175 -2.31 11.11 -17.09
N PHE A 176 -3.53 11.36 -16.61
CA PHE A 176 -3.80 11.62 -15.20
C PHE A 176 -3.31 10.47 -14.30
N ILE A 177 -3.69 9.22 -14.58
CA ILE A 177 -3.19 8.04 -13.84
C ILE A 177 -1.66 7.94 -13.92
N GLY A 178 -1.06 8.24 -15.08
CA GLY A 178 0.39 8.22 -15.26
C GLY A 178 1.14 9.15 -14.32
N VAL A 179 0.67 10.40 -14.17
CA VAL A 179 1.24 11.38 -13.23
C VAL A 179 1.10 10.89 -11.78
N PHE A 180 -0.07 10.37 -11.40
CA PHE A 180 -0.26 9.83 -10.04
C PHE A 180 0.57 8.59 -9.76
N LEU A 181 0.85 7.76 -10.78
CA LEU A 181 1.70 6.59 -10.62
C LEU A 181 3.16 7.00 -10.35
N GLU A 182 3.65 8.06 -10.97
CA GLU A 182 4.97 8.62 -10.69
C GLU A 182 5.07 9.08 -9.22
N ASP A 183 4.11 9.89 -8.77
CA ASP A 183 4.06 10.34 -7.37
C ASP A 183 4.00 9.16 -6.38
N LEU A 184 3.26 8.10 -6.73
CA LEU A 184 3.17 6.88 -5.93
C LEU A 184 4.51 6.15 -5.85
N THR A 185 5.26 6.07 -6.95
CA THR A 185 6.56 5.38 -6.95
C THR A 185 7.61 6.08 -6.11
N ILE A 186 7.52 7.41 -5.97
CA ILE A 186 8.41 8.19 -5.09
C ILE A 186 8.01 8.00 -3.62
N MET A 187 6.71 7.91 -3.34
CA MET A 187 6.20 7.82 -1.97
C MET A 187 6.31 6.41 -1.38
N ILE A 188 6.18 5.36 -2.20
CA ILE A 188 6.31 3.99 -1.73
C ILE A 188 7.79 3.65 -1.55
N PRO A 189 8.25 3.40 -0.31
CA PRO A 189 9.62 2.97 -0.08
C PRO A 189 9.88 1.61 -0.77
N PRO A 190 11.12 1.33 -1.19
CA PRO A 190 11.46 0.05 -1.80
C PRO A 190 11.13 -1.10 -0.84
N ALA A 191 10.06 -1.83 -1.15
CA ALA A 191 9.52 -2.86 -0.28
C ALA A 191 10.20 -4.22 -0.54
N ILE A 192 10.54 -4.93 0.54
CA ILE A 192 10.94 -6.34 0.49
C ILE A 192 9.73 -7.15 0.96
N GLY A 193 8.89 -7.58 0.02
CA GLY A 193 7.69 -8.34 0.36
C GLY A 193 6.61 -8.32 -0.70
N LYS A 194 5.35 -8.35 -0.26
CA LYS A 194 4.19 -8.33 -1.15
C LYS A 194 3.89 -6.90 -1.61
N LEU A 195 3.42 -6.79 -2.85
CA LEU A 195 3.01 -5.53 -3.43
C LEU A 195 1.79 -4.97 -2.67
N PRO A 196 1.76 -3.67 -2.31
CA PRO A 196 0.63 -3.08 -1.61
C PRO A 196 -0.68 -3.18 -2.41
N LYS A 197 -1.80 -3.37 -1.70
CA LYS A 197 -3.13 -3.48 -2.32
C LYS A 197 -3.53 -2.23 -3.13
N ILE A 198 -3.10 -1.04 -2.71
CA ILE A 198 -3.40 0.19 -3.45
C ILE A 198 -2.72 0.22 -4.82
N VAL A 199 -1.50 -0.32 -4.93
CA VAL A 199 -0.79 -0.42 -6.21
C VAL A 199 -1.53 -1.37 -7.14
N TRP A 200 -2.07 -2.48 -6.61
CA TRP A 200 -2.96 -3.37 -7.36
C TRP A 200 -4.21 -2.65 -7.86
N PHE A 201 -4.86 -1.85 -7.02
CA PHE A 201 -6.05 -1.09 -7.41
C PHE A 201 -5.75 -0.11 -8.55
N ILE A 202 -4.66 0.65 -8.46
CA ILE A 202 -4.23 1.59 -9.51
C ILE A 202 -3.83 0.83 -10.78
N GLY A 203 -3.14 -0.29 -10.66
CA GLY A 203 -2.77 -1.14 -11.79
C GLY A 203 -3.98 -1.70 -12.54
N ILE A 204 -5.01 -2.18 -11.82
CA ILE A 204 -6.27 -2.61 -12.42
C ILE A 204 -6.96 -1.43 -13.13
N ASN A 205 -6.96 -0.25 -12.51
CA ASN A 205 -7.55 0.96 -13.10
C ASN A 205 -6.86 1.35 -14.42
N LEU A 206 -5.54 1.23 -14.49
CA LEU A 206 -4.76 1.44 -15.72
C LEU A 206 -5.13 0.41 -16.80
N VAL A 207 -5.19 -0.88 -16.45
CA VAL A 207 -5.59 -1.94 -17.40
C VAL A 207 -7.02 -1.71 -17.92
N LEU A 208 -7.96 -1.37 -17.04
CA LEU A 208 -9.34 -1.06 -17.42
C LEU A 208 -9.41 0.15 -18.34
N THR A 209 -8.61 1.18 -18.11
CA THR A 209 -8.52 2.35 -19.00
C THR A 209 -8.05 1.94 -20.39
N MET A 210 -7.00 1.12 -20.49
CA MET A 210 -6.49 0.63 -21.77
C MET A 210 -7.52 -0.23 -22.52
N VAL A 211 -8.21 -1.13 -21.80
CA VAL A 211 -9.30 -1.94 -22.38
C VAL A 211 -10.45 -1.05 -22.86
N ALA A 212 -10.83 -0.03 -22.09
CA ALA A 212 -11.88 0.91 -22.47
C ALA A 212 -11.51 1.70 -23.75
N ILE A 213 -10.26 2.19 -23.85
CA ILE A 213 -9.77 2.86 -25.06
C ILE A 213 -9.88 1.94 -26.27
N PHE A 214 -9.42 0.69 -26.12
CA PHE A 214 -9.51 -0.31 -27.19
C PHE A 214 -10.96 -0.55 -27.63
N LEU A 215 -11.89 -0.70 -26.68
CA LEU A 215 -13.31 -0.90 -26.97
C LEU A 215 -13.94 0.30 -27.70
N HIS A 216 -13.61 1.54 -27.32
CA HIS A 216 -14.11 2.73 -28.02
C HIS A 216 -13.49 2.92 -29.40
N LEU A 217 -12.20 2.60 -29.58
CA LEU A 217 -11.56 2.57 -30.90
C LEU A 217 -12.20 1.52 -31.80
N TRP A 218 -12.49 0.33 -31.25
CA TRP A 218 -13.20 -0.72 -31.95
C TRP A 218 -14.62 -0.30 -32.34
N LEU A 219 -15.36 0.33 -31.43
CA LEU A 219 -16.69 0.88 -31.71
C LEU A 219 -16.65 1.94 -32.82
N ARG A 220 -15.66 2.83 -32.78
CA ARG A 220 -15.44 3.84 -33.83
C ARG A 220 -15.15 3.20 -35.18
N TYR A 221 -14.29 2.18 -35.22
CA TYR A 221 -14.00 1.42 -36.43
C TYR A 221 -15.27 0.77 -37.00
N LEU A 222 -16.10 0.15 -36.16
CA LEU A 222 -17.38 -0.44 -36.58
C LEU A 222 -18.36 0.60 -37.12
N LEU A 223 -18.46 1.78 -36.50
CA LEU A 223 -19.36 2.84 -36.94
C LEU A 223 -18.94 3.49 -38.28
N LYS A 224 -17.64 3.51 -38.57
CA LYS A 224 -17.11 4.07 -39.83
C LYS A 224 -17.10 3.06 -40.99
N ARG A 225 -17.38 1.78 -40.71
CA ARG A 225 -17.37 0.73 -41.73
C ARG A 225 -18.62 0.83 -42.61
N GLU A 226 -18.42 1.07 -43.91
CA GLU A 226 -19.50 1.18 -44.92
C GLU A 226 -19.93 -0.17 -45.53
N ASP A 227 -19.26 -1.28 -45.18
CA ASP A 227 -19.55 -2.60 -45.75
C ASP A 227 -20.91 -3.17 -45.30
N HIS A 228 -21.56 -3.95 -46.18
CA HIS A 228 -22.76 -4.73 -45.84
C HIS A 228 -22.50 -5.65 -44.64
N VAL A 229 -23.10 -5.30 -43.49
CA VAL A 229 -23.02 -6.06 -42.25
C VAL A 229 -23.67 -7.44 -42.46
N THR A 230 -22.95 -8.53 -42.17
CA THR A 230 -23.49 -9.89 -42.22
C THR A 230 -24.71 -10.00 -41.31
N ARG A 231 -25.82 -10.56 -41.81
CA ARG A 231 -27.13 -10.66 -41.11
C ARG A 231 -27.03 -11.21 -39.68
N TRP A 232 -26.04 -12.06 -39.40
CA TRP A 232 -25.80 -12.61 -38.05
C TRP A 232 -25.38 -11.54 -37.02
N TYR A 233 -24.54 -10.58 -37.42
CA TYR A 233 -24.10 -9.49 -36.54
C TYR A 233 -25.25 -8.54 -36.19
N LEU A 234 -26.09 -8.23 -37.18
CA LEU A 234 -27.34 -7.49 -36.98
C LEU A 234 -28.29 -8.25 -36.06
N HIS A 235 -28.37 -9.58 -36.18
CA HIS A 235 -29.19 -10.38 -35.27
C HIS A 235 -28.69 -10.31 -33.83
N VAL A 236 -27.37 -10.40 -33.59
CA VAL A 236 -26.78 -10.23 -32.24
C VAL A 236 -27.01 -8.82 -31.68
N LEU A 237 -26.86 -7.76 -32.50
CA LEU A 237 -27.12 -6.37 -32.10
C LEU A 237 -28.62 -6.09 -31.84
N HIS A 238 -29.50 -6.70 -32.63
CA HIS A 238 -30.95 -6.52 -32.53
C HIS A 238 -31.55 -7.35 -31.38
N VAL A 239 -31.04 -8.57 -31.14
CA VAL A 239 -31.44 -9.45 -30.04
C VAL A 239 -31.00 -8.88 -28.69
N LYS A 240 -29.84 -8.21 -28.62
CA LYS A 240 -29.37 -7.64 -27.34
C LYS A 240 -29.85 -6.21 -27.02
N ARG A 241 -30.53 -5.50 -27.93
CA ARG A 241 -31.07 -4.14 -27.66
C ARG A 241 -30.01 -3.16 -27.06
N ILE A 242 -28.73 -3.38 -27.40
CA ILE A 242 -27.58 -2.64 -26.84
C ILE A 242 -27.47 -1.23 -27.43
N ILE A 243 -28.09 -0.98 -28.58
CA ILE A 243 -28.07 0.35 -29.22
C ILE A 243 -29.24 1.19 -28.68
N PRO A 244 -28.97 2.33 -28.03
CA PRO A 244 -30.02 3.25 -27.59
C PRO A 244 -30.86 3.68 -28.80
N LYS A 245 -32.20 3.69 -28.65
CA LYS A 245 -33.15 3.99 -29.74
C LYS A 245 -32.81 5.27 -30.54
N ARG A 246 -32.13 6.23 -29.92
CA ARG A 246 -31.75 7.52 -30.51
C ARG A 246 -30.69 7.44 -31.63
N TRP A 247 -29.88 6.39 -31.66
CA TRP A 247 -28.87 6.18 -32.71
C TRP A 247 -29.44 5.49 -33.96
N ARG A 248 -30.70 5.05 -33.88
CA ARG A 248 -31.38 4.36 -34.97
C ARG A 248 -31.86 5.33 -36.05
N THR A 249 -32.09 6.60 -35.73
CA THR A 249 -32.63 7.61 -36.66
C THR A 249 -31.58 8.11 -37.64
N THR A 250 -30.35 8.37 -37.19
CA THR A 250 -29.26 8.86 -38.06
C THR A 250 -28.77 7.83 -39.08
N LEU A 251 -29.04 6.54 -38.86
CA LEU A 251 -28.61 5.46 -39.77
C LEU A 251 -29.63 5.17 -40.88
N LEU A 252 -30.88 5.62 -40.73
CA LEU A 252 -31.98 5.39 -41.68
C LEU A 252 -32.16 6.54 -42.68
N ASP A 253 -31.70 7.75 -42.36
CA ASP A 253 -31.84 8.92 -43.25
C ASP A 253 -30.86 8.93 -44.44
N ASN A 254 -29.87 8.02 -44.48
CA ASN A 254 -28.87 7.93 -45.55
C ASN A 254 -29.15 6.82 -46.58
N ILE A 255 -30.35 6.22 -46.60
CA ILE A 255 -30.73 5.27 -47.65
C ILE A 255 -31.43 6.05 -48.77
N PRO A 256 -30.83 6.20 -49.97
CA PRO A 256 -31.51 6.86 -51.08
C PRO A 256 -32.71 6.04 -51.52
N SER A 257 -33.90 6.63 -51.42
CA SER A 257 -35.16 6.07 -51.91
C SER A 257 -35.13 6.04 -53.43
N ASN A 258 -34.74 4.90 -54.01
CA ASN A 258 -34.93 4.65 -55.44
C ASN A 258 -36.09 3.67 -55.60
N SER A 259 -37.29 4.19 -55.85
CA SER A 259 -38.42 3.44 -56.38
C SER A 259 -39.29 4.37 -57.23
N GLY A 260 -38.87 4.54 -58.49
CA GLY A 260 -39.82 4.85 -59.55
C GLY A 260 -40.65 3.61 -59.82
N ILE A 261 -41.97 3.73 -59.73
CA ILE A 261 -42.94 2.82 -60.34
C ILE A 261 -43.98 3.73 -60.99
N GLU A 262 -43.98 3.71 -62.33
CA GLU A 262 -45.01 4.28 -63.19
C GLU A 262 -46.35 3.55 -62.95
N GLU A 263 -47.38 4.30 -62.59
CA GLU A 263 -48.75 3.82 -62.49
C GLU A 263 -49.48 4.10 -63.82
N ASN A 264 -49.52 3.11 -64.71
CA ASN A 264 -50.40 3.10 -65.87
C ASN A 264 -51.74 2.47 -65.48
N ALA A 265 -52.77 3.29 -65.29
CA ALA A 265 -54.14 2.85 -65.06
C ALA A 265 -54.85 2.54 -66.39
N THR A 266 -55.07 1.26 -66.68
CA THR A 266 -55.97 0.77 -67.72
C THR A 266 -57.42 0.77 -67.22
N ASN A 267 -58.25 1.66 -67.79
CA ASN A 267 -59.70 1.58 -67.74
C ASN A 267 -60.20 0.53 -68.76
N THR A 268 -60.85 -0.53 -68.27
CA THR A 268 -61.85 -1.29 -69.03
C THR A 268 -62.99 -1.65 -68.10
N GLY A 269 -64.21 -1.26 -68.46
CA GLY A 269 -65.44 -1.51 -67.70
C GLY A 269 -66.14 -2.81 -68.09
N LEU A 270 -67.20 -3.12 -67.34
CA LEU A 270 -68.35 -4.03 -67.58
C LEU A 270 -68.94 -4.32 -66.18
N GLN A 271 -70.23 -4.19 -65.86
CA GLN A 271 -71.51 -4.14 -66.58
C GLN A 271 -72.47 -3.14 -65.91
#